data_AF-A0A445JAQ0-F1
#
_entry.id   AF-A0A445JAQ0-F1
#
_cell.length_a   1.000
_cell.length_b   1.000
_cell.length_c   1.000
_cell.angle_alpha   90.00
_cell.angle_beta   90.00
_cell.angle_gamma   90.00
#
_symmetry.space_group_name_H-M   'P 1'
#
loop_
_entity.id
_entity.type
_entity.pdbx_description
1 polymer ?
#
loop_
_entity_poly.entity_id
_entity_poly.type
_entity_poly.pdbx_seq_one_letter_code
_entity_poly.pdbx_strand_id
1 'polypeptide(L)'
;MSSLMILLSVVAGSALLDFFIFSSVAISFPLIGFSLYLRSCGGTIADLSLGSSLSILKAKVHAFSVCDDPDYFHNFTQGLLDGLKAGVSSRDIVHIQNAKGLGYAMNTSEELNFVKEVATATGVVLDPVYRGKAAYAMVKDMSENPKKWEGRKILFIHTGGLLGLYDKVDQLASFVGNWQRMDVNESVPKHDGIGKMF
;
A
#
# COMPACT_ATOMS: atom_id res chain seq x y z
N MET A 1 18.37 2.52 -16.06
CA MET A 1 17.05 2.66 -16.73
C MET A 1 16.03 3.02 -15.67
N SER A 2 15.39 4.19 -15.80
CA SER A 2 14.52 4.79 -14.79
C SER A 2 13.09 4.23 -14.90
N SER A 3 12.71 3.34 -13.99
CA SER A 3 11.30 2.98 -13.80
C SER A 3 10.59 4.16 -13.13
N LEU A 4 9.56 4.71 -13.79
CA LEU A 4 8.75 5.79 -13.26
C LEU A 4 7.78 5.22 -12.22
N MET A 5 7.99 5.55 -10.94
CA MET A 5 7.04 5.26 -9.86
C MET A 5 6.06 6.43 -9.76
N ILE A 6 4.84 6.22 -10.20
CA ILE A 6 3.74 7.17 -9.97
C ILE A 6 3.09 6.77 -8.65
N LEU A 7 2.79 7.75 -7.81
CA LEU A 7 2.15 7.54 -6.53
C LEU A 7 0.77 8.22 -6.56
N LEU A 8 -0.31 7.43 -6.48
CA LEU A 8 -1.66 7.96 -6.49
C LEU A 8 -2.30 7.79 -5.11
N SER A 9 -2.80 8.88 -4.53
CA SER A 9 -3.55 8.83 -3.27
C SER A 9 -5.01 8.49 -3.51
N VAL A 10 -5.50 7.39 -2.92
CA VAL A 10 -6.89 6.92 -3.10
C VAL A 10 -7.53 6.63 -1.75
N VAL A 11 -8.69 7.24 -1.49
CA VAL A 11 -9.57 6.90 -0.38
C VAL A 11 -10.54 5.83 -0.90
N ALA A 12 -10.33 4.57 -0.49
CA ALA A 12 -11.17 3.45 -0.91
C ALA A 12 -12.55 3.54 -0.23
N GLY A 13 -13.62 3.60 -1.03
CA GLY A 13 -15.00 3.65 -0.53
C GLY A 13 -16.02 2.90 -1.37
N SER A 14 -15.70 2.52 -2.62
CA SER A 14 -16.54 1.66 -3.46
C SER A 14 -15.80 1.17 -4.71
N ALA A 15 -16.14 -0.02 -5.20
CA ALA A 15 -15.65 -0.58 -6.45
C ALA A 15 -15.83 0.35 -7.68
N LEU A 16 -16.85 1.21 -7.65
CA LEU A 16 -17.10 2.23 -8.67
C LEU A 16 -16.05 3.35 -8.65
N LEU A 17 -15.64 3.81 -7.47
CA LEU A 17 -14.61 4.85 -7.33
C LEU A 17 -13.25 4.31 -7.78
N ASP A 18 -12.96 3.06 -7.44
CA ASP A 18 -11.73 2.36 -7.85
C ASP A 18 -11.72 2.10 -9.37
N PHE A 19 -12.87 1.80 -9.99
CA PHE A 19 -13.02 1.73 -11.44
C PHE A 19 -12.79 3.09 -12.13
N PHE A 20 -13.29 4.19 -11.55
CA PHE A 20 -13.07 5.54 -12.08
C PHE A 20 -11.60 5.96 -12.02
N ILE A 21 -10.90 5.61 -10.93
CA ILE A 21 -9.46 5.82 -10.80
C ILE A 21 -8.71 5.00 -11.83
N PHE A 22 -9.10 3.73 -11.99
CA PHE A 22 -8.50 2.85 -13.00
C PHE A 22 -8.71 3.40 -14.42
N SER A 23 -9.91 3.88 -14.74
CA SER A 23 -10.23 4.53 -16.00
C SER A 23 -9.39 5.80 -16.20
N SER A 24 -9.28 6.66 -15.18
CA SER A 24 -8.50 7.91 -15.24
C SER A 24 -6.99 7.68 -15.40
N VAL A 25 -6.45 6.65 -14.73
CA VAL A 25 -5.06 6.21 -14.87
C VAL A 25 -4.82 5.55 -16.23
N ALA A 26 -5.74 4.70 -16.70
CA ALA A 26 -5.64 4.04 -18.00
C ALA A 26 -5.74 5.03 -19.18
N ILE A 27 -6.49 6.13 -19.04
CA ILE A 27 -6.59 7.20 -20.04
C ILE A 27 -5.30 8.02 -20.12
N SER A 28 -4.58 8.21 -19.02
CA SER A 28 -3.42 9.10 -18.96
C SER A 28 -2.08 8.46 -19.37
N PHE A 29 -2.01 7.12 -19.45
CA PHE A 29 -0.75 6.41 -19.71
C PHE A 29 -0.91 5.30 -20.75
N PRO A 30 -0.38 5.44 -21.99
CA PRO A 30 -0.51 4.42 -23.00
C PRO A 30 0.35 3.18 -22.68
N LEU A 31 -0.36 2.05 -22.73
CA LEU A 31 -0.04 0.66 -23.05
C LEU A 31 1.44 0.21 -23.01
N ILE A 32 1.71 -0.69 -22.06
CA ILE A 32 2.59 -1.89 -22.05
C ILE A 32 3.25 -2.03 -20.66
N GLY A 33 3.02 -3.18 -20.01
CA GLY A 33 3.78 -3.62 -18.84
C GLY A 33 3.48 -2.92 -17.51
N PHE A 34 2.21 -2.63 -17.22
CA PHE A 34 1.81 -1.95 -15.98
C PHE A 34 1.65 -2.95 -14.82
N SER A 35 2.35 -2.70 -13.70
CA SER A 35 2.18 -3.43 -12.44
C SER A 35 1.62 -2.49 -11.37
N LEU A 36 0.50 -2.88 -10.79
CA LEU A 36 -0.19 -2.14 -9.72
C LEU A 36 0.21 -2.72 -8.39
N TYR A 37 0.64 -1.85 -7.48
CA TYR A 37 1.03 -2.24 -6.14
C TYR A 37 0.14 -1.61 -5.10
N LEU A 38 -0.42 -2.44 -4.23
CA LEU A 38 -1.28 -2.00 -3.16
C LEU A 38 -1.01 -2.77 -1.87
N ARG A 39 -1.45 -2.17 -0.77
CA ARG A 39 -1.46 -2.81 0.54
C ARG A 39 -2.74 -3.62 0.73
N SER A 40 -2.61 -4.81 1.29
CA SER A 40 -3.70 -5.74 1.53
C SER A 40 -4.72 -5.26 2.59
N CYS A 41 -5.91 -4.84 2.17
CA CYS A 41 -7.14 -5.35 2.77
C CYS A 41 -7.89 -6.08 1.66
N GLY A 42 -8.56 -7.17 2.00
CA GLY A 42 -9.11 -8.05 0.98
C GLY A 42 -10.15 -7.38 0.06
N GLY A 43 -10.86 -6.35 0.54
CA GLY A 43 -11.76 -5.54 -0.29
C GLY A 43 -11.03 -4.81 -1.42
N THR A 44 -10.00 -4.03 -1.10
CA THR A 44 -9.21 -3.30 -2.12
C THR A 44 -8.48 -4.24 -3.07
N ILE A 45 -8.04 -5.42 -2.60
CA ILE A 45 -7.49 -6.45 -3.48
C ILE A 45 -8.55 -6.95 -4.47
N ALA A 46 -9.73 -7.33 -3.98
CA ALA A 46 -10.81 -7.83 -4.82
C ALA A 46 -11.21 -6.80 -5.88
N ASP A 47 -11.46 -5.55 -5.47
CA ASP A 47 -11.94 -4.49 -6.36
C ASP A 47 -10.91 -4.16 -7.45
N LEU A 48 -9.65 -3.95 -7.09
CA LEU A 48 -8.61 -3.58 -8.08
C LEU A 48 -8.21 -4.74 -8.98
N SER A 49 -8.15 -5.97 -8.45
CA SER A 49 -7.81 -7.15 -9.25
C SER A 49 -8.92 -7.52 -10.22
N LEU A 50 -10.18 -7.48 -9.77
CA LEU A 50 -11.34 -7.68 -10.63
C LEU A 50 -11.43 -6.56 -11.67
N GLY A 51 -11.36 -5.29 -11.23
CA GLY A 51 -11.38 -4.14 -12.12
C GLY A 51 -10.29 -4.19 -13.19
N SER A 52 -9.06 -4.56 -12.81
CA SER A 52 -7.96 -4.72 -13.76
C SER A 52 -8.21 -5.87 -14.74
N SER A 53 -8.70 -7.02 -14.28
CA SER A 53 -8.97 -8.19 -15.13
C SER A 53 -10.06 -7.94 -16.18
N LEU A 54 -11.05 -7.11 -15.84
CA LEU A 54 -12.13 -6.69 -16.75
C LEU A 54 -11.74 -5.50 -17.64
N SER A 55 -10.65 -4.81 -17.31
CA SER A 55 -10.19 -3.64 -18.07
C SER A 55 -9.42 -4.00 -19.34
N ILE A 56 -9.29 -3.02 -20.23
CA ILE A 56 -8.42 -3.11 -21.43
C ILE A 56 -6.93 -3.10 -21.03
N LEU A 57 -6.57 -2.41 -19.93
CA LEU A 57 -5.19 -2.28 -19.48
C LEU A 57 -4.58 -3.62 -19.06
N LYS A 58 -5.40 -4.53 -18.50
CA LYS A 58 -5.01 -5.85 -17.97
C LYS A 58 -3.71 -5.79 -17.16
N ALA A 59 -3.59 -4.77 -16.32
CA ALA A 59 -2.41 -4.55 -15.49
C ALA A 59 -2.25 -5.71 -14.50
N LYS A 60 -1.00 -6.14 -14.27
CA LYS A 60 -0.73 -7.17 -13.27
C LYS A 60 -0.87 -6.55 -11.88
N VAL A 61 -1.77 -7.10 -11.07
CA VAL A 61 -1.99 -6.62 -9.72
C VAL A 61 -1.11 -7.41 -8.75
N HIS A 62 -0.30 -6.68 -7.99
CA HIS A 62 0.56 -7.18 -6.95
C HIS A 62 0.12 -6.59 -5.60
N ALA A 63 -0.25 -7.44 -4.66
CA ALA A 63 -0.64 -7.00 -3.33
C ALA A 63 0.38 -7.45 -2.29
N PHE A 64 0.60 -6.63 -1.28
CA PHE A 64 1.47 -6.96 -0.17
C PHE A 64 0.66 -7.18 1.10
N SER A 65 0.78 -8.39 1.65
CA SER A 65 0.24 -8.76 2.94
C SER A 65 1.15 -8.28 4.07
N VAL A 66 0.60 -7.52 5.01
CA VAL A 66 1.37 -6.91 6.11
C VAL A 66 0.85 -7.27 7.51
N CYS A 67 -0.25 -8.01 7.60
CA CYS A 67 -0.81 -8.51 8.87
C CYS A 67 -0.93 -10.03 8.88
N ASP A 68 -1.60 -10.60 7.88
CA ASP A 68 -1.82 -12.05 7.75
C ASP A 68 -0.94 -12.66 6.67
N ASP A 69 -1.16 -13.93 6.34
CA ASP A 69 -0.47 -14.60 5.23
C ASP A 69 -1.17 -14.37 3.87
N PRO A 70 -0.47 -14.58 2.75
CA PRO A 70 -1.05 -14.45 1.42
C PRO A 70 -2.28 -15.35 1.17
N ASP A 71 -2.33 -16.56 1.72
CA ASP A 71 -3.42 -17.50 1.47
C ASP A 71 -4.72 -17.03 2.14
N TYR A 72 -4.64 -16.49 3.36
CA TYR A 72 -5.75 -15.81 4.01
C TYR A 72 -6.37 -14.75 3.09
N PHE A 73 -5.54 -13.86 2.51
CA PHE A 73 -6.04 -12.80 1.64
C PHE A 73 -6.55 -13.31 0.30
N HIS A 74 -5.94 -14.34 -0.27
CA HIS A 74 -6.49 -14.97 -1.46
C HIS A 74 -7.88 -15.58 -1.20
N ASN A 75 -8.08 -16.24 -0.05
CA ASN A 75 -9.35 -16.86 0.31
C ASN A 75 -10.42 -15.81 0.63
N PHE A 76 -10.06 -14.77 1.37
CA PHE A 76 -10.96 -13.63 1.63
C PHE A 76 -11.38 -12.95 0.31
N THR A 77 -10.41 -12.69 -0.57
CA THR A 77 -10.67 -12.12 -1.91
C THR A 77 -11.57 -13.04 -2.71
N GLN A 78 -11.33 -14.36 -2.70
CA GLN A 78 -12.18 -15.32 -3.39
C GLN A 78 -13.63 -15.27 -2.89
N GLY A 79 -13.84 -15.21 -1.58
CA GLY A 79 -15.19 -15.11 -1.00
C GLY A 79 -15.95 -13.85 -1.47
N LEU A 80 -15.25 -12.72 -1.63
CA LEU A 80 -15.85 -11.51 -2.22
C LEU A 80 -16.20 -11.69 -3.69
N LEU A 81 -15.29 -12.28 -4.48
CA LEU A 81 -15.52 -12.55 -5.91
C LEU A 81 -16.67 -13.54 -6.13
N ASP A 82 -16.79 -14.57 -5.30
CA ASP A 82 -17.87 -15.56 -5.33
C ASP A 82 -19.21 -14.91 -4.96
N GLY A 83 -19.22 -14.04 -3.96
CA GLY A 83 -20.40 -13.25 -3.58
C GLY A 83 -20.90 -12.35 -4.72
N LEU A 84 -19.97 -11.79 -5.51
CA LEU A 84 -20.26 -11.03 -6.72
C LEU A 84 -20.60 -11.90 -7.94
N LYS A 85 -20.44 -13.23 -7.83
CA LYS A 85 -20.53 -14.19 -8.95
C LYS A 85 -19.64 -13.81 -10.12
N ALA A 86 -18.43 -13.33 -9.82
CA ALA A 86 -17.51 -12.82 -10.83
C ALA A 86 -16.98 -13.90 -11.79
N GLY A 87 -17.04 -15.18 -11.41
CA GLY A 87 -16.62 -16.30 -12.26
C GLY A 87 -15.11 -16.36 -12.50
N VAL A 88 -14.31 -15.75 -11.62
CA VAL A 88 -12.85 -15.69 -11.71
C VAL A 88 -12.21 -16.14 -10.41
N SER A 89 -11.02 -16.73 -10.51
CA SER A 89 -10.20 -17.13 -9.36
C SER A 89 -9.32 -15.95 -8.91
N SER A 90 -9.28 -15.70 -7.60
CA SER A 90 -8.41 -14.67 -7.01
C SER A 90 -6.93 -14.93 -7.32
N ARG A 91 -6.53 -16.20 -7.41
CA ARG A 91 -5.15 -16.61 -7.71
C ARG A 91 -4.73 -16.34 -9.16
N ASP A 92 -5.69 -16.14 -10.05
CA ASP A 92 -5.43 -15.86 -11.46
C ASP A 92 -5.29 -14.35 -11.74
N ILE A 93 -5.92 -13.51 -10.90
CA ILE A 93 -6.04 -12.07 -11.14
C ILE A 93 -5.18 -11.20 -10.22
N VAL A 94 -4.67 -11.73 -9.10
CA VAL A 94 -3.75 -11.02 -8.21
C VAL A 94 -2.63 -11.92 -7.73
N HIS A 95 -1.43 -11.37 -7.63
CA HIS A 95 -0.31 -11.99 -6.95
C HIS A 95 -0.11 -11.35 -5.58
N ILE A 96 -0.29 -12.13 -4.50
CA ILE A 96 -0.13 -11.64 -3.14
C ILE A 96 1.22 -12.08 -2.58
N GLN A 97 2.03 -11.12 -2.14
CA GLN A 97 3.34 -11.35 -1.53
C GLN A 97 3.29 -11.04 -0.04
N ASN A 98 4.09 -11.76 0.75
CA ASN A 98 4.25 -11.47 2.16
C ASN A 98 5.25 -10.33 2.36
N ALA A 99 4.80 -9.24 2.99
CA ALA A 99 5.59 -8.07 3.39
C ALA A 99 5.42 -7.76 4.89
N LYS A 100 5.03 -8.76 5.69
CA LYS A 100 4.78 -8.58 7.12
C LYS A 100 6.04 -8.24 7.92
N GLY A 101 7.22 -8.65 7.45
CA GLY A 101 8.48 -8.45 8.18
C GLY A 101 8.43 -9.14 9.54
N LEU A 102 8.76 -8.41 10.61
CA LEU A 102 8.72 -8.92 11.99
C LEU A 102 7.31 -9.26 12.49
N GLY A 103 6.27 -8.71 11.86
CA GLY A 103 4.89 -8.86 12.31
C GLY A 103 4.05 -7.60 12.06
N TYR A 104 2.76 -7.69 12.34
CA TYR A 104 1.86 -6.55 12.19
C TYR A 104 2.33 -5.37 13.06
N ALA A 105 2.39 -4.17 12.47
CA ALA A 105 2.83 -2.93 13.11
C ALA A 105 4.22 -2.99 13.80
N MET A 106 5.05 -4.01 13.56
CA MET A 106 6.42 -4.09 14.07
C MET A 106 7.41 -3.82 12.95
N ASN A 107 8.36 -2.92 13.15
CA ASN A 107 9.26 -2.48 12.08
C ASN A 107 10.71 -2.84 12.37
N THR A 108 11.46 -3.14 11.31
CA THR A 108 12.92 -3.15 11.38
C THR A 108 13.48 -1.73 11.20
N SER A 109 14.73 -1.52 11.59
CA SER A 109 15.41 -0.23 11.38
C SER A 109 15.51 0.13 9.90
N GLU A 110 15.67 -0.86 9.02
CA GLU A 110 15.73 -0.68 7.57
C GLU A 110 14.38 -0.22 7.00
N GLU A 111 13.27 -0.80 7.47
CA GLU A 111 11.93 -0.40 7.05
C GLU A 111 11.62 1.06 7.45
N LEU A 112 12.02 1.46 8.67
CA LEU A 112 11.84 2.85 9.13
C LEU A 112 12.75 3.82 8.37
N ASN A 113 14.01 3.44 8.13
CA ASN A 113 14.94 4.26 7.35
C ASN A 113 14.46 4.43 5.90
N PHE A 114 13.93 3.37 5.29
CA PHE A 114 13.33 3.43 3.96
C PHE A 114 12.17 4.43 3.88
N VAL A 115 11.26 4.41 4.86
CA VAL A 115 10.14 5.39 4.91
C VAL A 115 10.66 6.82 4.97
N LYS A 116 11.69 7.07 5.79
CA LYS A 116 12.36 8.38 5.85
C LYS A 116 12.97 8.75 4.51
N GLU A 117 13.71 7.85 3.87
CA GLU A 117 14.35 8.10 2.58
C GLU A 117 13.33 8.48 1.51
N VAL A 118 12.22 7.74 1.39
CA VAL A 118 11.13 8.07 0.47
C VAL A 118 10.57 9.46 0.76
N ALA A 119 10.30 9.78 2.03
CA ALA A 119 9.78 11.09 2.43
C ALA A 119 10.75 12.22 2.07
N THR A 120 12.04 12.06 2.34
CA THR A 120 13.06 13.07 2.03
C THR A 120 13.31 13.24 0.54
N ALA A 121 13.26 12.15 -0.24
CA ALA A 121 13.55 12.18 -1.68
C ALA A 121 12.37 12.66 -2.52
N THR A 122 11.14 12.37 -2.10
CA THR A 122 9.93 12.57 -2.92
C THR A 122 8.92 13.56 -2.31
N GLY A 123 9.07 13.92 -1.04
CA GLY A 123 8.07 14.67 -0.29
C GLY A 123 6.84 13.85 0.11
N VAL A 124 6.79 12.56 -0.26
CA VAL A 124 5.68 11.66 0.10
C VAL A 124 6.00 10.90 1.36
N VAL A 125 5.15 11.09 2.36
CA VAL A 125 5.24 10.35 3.62
C VAL A 125 4.44 9.05 3.53
N LEU A 126 5.11 7.91 3.71
CA LEU A 126 4.47 6.60 3.82
C LEU A 126 4.31 6.23 5.30
N ASP A 127 3.21 5.58 5.66
CA ASP A 127 3.05 5.10 7.03
C ASP A 127 3.89 3.82 7.24
N PRO A 128 4.54 3.66 8.40
CA PRO A 128 5.43 2.52 8.66
C PRO A 128 4.68 1.20 8.89
N VAL A 129 3.39 1.24 9.23
CA VAL A 129 2.61 0.03 9.54
C VAL A 129 2.20 -0.71 8.27
N TYR A 130 1.84 0.04 7.22
CA TYR A 130 1.21 -0.49 6.03
C TYR A 130 1.97 -0.15 4.74
N ARG A 131 2.03 1.12 4.32
CA ARG A 131 2.55 1.49 2.99
C ARG A 131 4.06 1.43 2.93
N GLY A 132 4.74 1.80 4.01
CA GLY A 132 6.18 1.71 4.15
C GLY A 132 6.67 0.29 3.91
N LYS A 133 6.03 -0.70 4.54
CA LYS A 133 6.33 -2.12 4.35
C LYS A 133 6.05 -2.61 2.94
N ALA A 134 4.89 -2.25 2.38
CA ALA A 134 4.54 -2.64 1.02
C ALA A 134 5.52 -2.05 -0.02
N ALA A 135 5.85 -0.76 0.10
CA ALA A 135 6.80 -0.09 -0.78
C ALA A 135 8.23 -0.62 -0.59
N TYR A 136 8.63 -0.91 0.65
CA TYR A 136 9.92 -1.52 0.95
C TYR A 136 10.06 -2.89 0.30
N ALA A 137 9.06 -3.77 0.48
CA ALA A 137 9.03 -5.08 -0.15
C ALA A 137 9.03 -5.00 -1.68
N MET A 138 8.31 -4.03 -2.25
CA MET A 138 8.31 -3.77 -3.69
C MET A 138 9.70 -3.41 -4.21
N VAL A 139 10.33 -2.40 -3.62
CA VAL A 139 11.66 -1.93 -4.02
C VAL A 139 12.69 -3.04 -3.83
N LYS A 140 12.57 -3.82 -2.76
CA LYS A 140 13.41 -5.00 -2.51
C LYS A 140 13.25 -6.07 -3.59
N ASP A 141 12.02 -6.48 -3.95
CA ASP A 141 11.77 -7.43 -5.05
C ASP A 141 12.30 -6.91 -6.39
N MET A 142 12.23 -5.60 -6.62
CA MET A 142 12.78 -4.97 -7.83
C MET A 142 14.30 -5.00 -7.88
N SER A 143 14.94 -4.73 -6.74
CA SER A 143 16.39 -4.78 -6.59
C SER A 143 16.94 -6.21 -6.71
N GLU A 144 16.24 -7.20 -6.14
CA GLU A 144 16.66 -8.60 -6.14
C GLU A 144 16.39 -9.28 -7.49
N ASN A 145 15.33 -8.86 -8.20
CA ASN A 145 14.90 -9.48 -9.46
C ASN A 145 14.85 -8.48 -10.64
N PRO A 146 15.93 -7.77 -10.99
CA PRO A 146 15.86 -6.63 -11.94
C PRO A 146 15.35 -7.02 -13.34
N LYS A 147 15.70 -8.23 -13.84
CA LYS A 147 15.22 -8.74 -15.14
C LYS A 147 13.70 -8.93 -15.19
N LYS A 148 13.06 -9.23 -14.05
CA LYS A 148 11.59 -9.35 -13.95
C LYS A 148 10.92 -8.01 -14.23
N TRP A 149 11.59 -6.91 -13.91
CA TRP A 149 11.04 -5.55 -13.88
C TRP A 149 11.51 -4.66 -15.03
N GLU A 150 12.46 -5.13 -15.84
CA GLU A 150 12.98 -4.40 -16.98
C GLU A 150 11.87 -4.03 -17.98
N GLY A 151 11.83 -2.75 -18.36
CA GLY A 151 10.84 -2.21 -19.29
C GLY A 151 9.41 -2.08 -18.74
N ARG A 152 9.16 -2.40 -17.47
CA ARG A 152 7.83 -2.27 -16.85
C ARG A 152 7.60 -0.87 -16.30
N LYS A 153 6.34 -0.44 -16.35
CA LYS A 153 5.85 0.76 -15.65
C LYS A 153 5.17 0.33 -14.36
N ILE A 154 5.44 1.06 -13.28
CA ILE A 154 4.99 0.68 -11.93
C ILE A 154 4.15 1.82 -11.36
N LEU A 155 2.93 1.48 -10.92
CA LEU A 155 2.08 2.37 -10.15
C LEU A 155 1.92 1.82 -8.75
N PHE A 156 2.40 2.58 -7.77
CA PHE A 156 2.15 2.30 -6.37
C PHE A 156 0.95 3.12 -5.90
N ILE A 157 -0.05 2.44 -5.34
CA ILE A 157 -1.29 3.06 -4.88
C ILE A 157 -1.13 3.40 -3.38
N HIS A 158 -0.99 4.69 -3.09
CA HIS A 158 -0.85 5.18 -1.73
C HIS A 158 -2.22 5.48 -1.12
N THR A 159 -2.78 4.51 -0.42
CA THR A 159 -4.14 4.61 0.12
C THR A 159 -4.22 5.42 1.46
N GLY A 160 -3.43 6.49 1.63
CA GLY A 160 -3.34 7.25 2.89
C GLY A 160 -2.65 6.48 4.03
N GLY A 161 -3.06 6.68 5.28
CA GLY A 161 -2.53 5.94 6.45
C GLY A 161 -1.60 6.75 7.37
N LEU A 162 -1.42 8.04 7.13
CA LEU A 162 -0.49 8.92 7.85
C LEU A 162 -0.67 8.87 9.38
N LEU A 163 -1.88 8.62 9.88
CA LEU A 163 -2.11 8.50 11.33
C LEU A 163 -1.32 7.35 11.96
N GLY A 164 -0.92 6.33 11.20
CA GLY A 164 -0.05 5.25 11.68
C GLY A 164 1.37 5.71 12.07
N LEU A 165 1.75 6.96 11.78
CA LEU A 165 2.99 7.56 12.25
C LEU A 165 2.97 7.88 13.75
N TYR A 166 1.80 8.19 14.32
CA TYR A 166 1.68 8.59 15.73
C TYR A 166 2.15 7.48 16.68
N ASP A 167 1.83 6.23 16.36
CA ASP A 167 2.26 5.05 17.13
C ASP A 167 3.78 4.78 17.04
N LYS A 168 4.46 5.44 16.11
CA LYS A 168 5.88 5.23 15.79
C LYS A 168 6.76 6.44 16.07
N VAL A 169 6.22 7.49 16.69
CA VAL A 169 6.96 8.73 16.98
C VAL A 169 8.28 8.45 17.70
N ASP A 170 8.26 7.66 18.77
CA ASP A 170 9.48 7.40 19.56
C ASP A 170 10.54 6.62 18.77
N GLN A 171 10.11 5.70 17.91
CA GLN A 171 11.02 4.94 17.04
C GLN A 171 11.60 5.83 15.94
N LEU A 172 10.77 6.69 15.35
CA LEU A 172 11.15 7.62 14.30
C LEU A 172 12.01 8.79 14.81
N ALA A 173 11.87 9.18 16.08
CA ALA A 173 12.62 10.28 16.69
C ALA A 173 14.14 10.13 16.50
N SER A 174 14.65 8.90 16.59
CA SER A 174 16.08 8.62 16.34
C SER A 174 16.53 8.86 14.89
N PHE A 175 15.59 8.85 13.94
CA PHE A 175 15.86 9.02 12.50
C PHE A 175 15.64 10.47 12.04
N VAL A 176 14.75 11.24 12.68
CA VAL A 176 14.49 12.65 12.36
C VAL A 176 15.23 13.56 13.35
N GLY A 177 16.48 13.91 13.03
CA GLY A 177 17.43 14.63 13.89
C GLY A 177 16.88 15.85 14.65
N ASN A 178 16.97 17.06 14.09
CA ASN A 178 16.65 18.33 14.78
C ASN A 178 15.14 18.58 15.02
N TRP A 179 14.32 17.55 14.96
CA TRP A 179 12.87 17.70 15.07
C TRP A 179 12.48 17.66 16.54
N GLN A 180 11.82 18.72 17.00
CA GLN A 180 11.22 18.77 18.33
C GLN A 180 9.76 18.36 18.23
N ARG A 181 9.31 17.54 19.19
CA ARG A 181 7.88 17.28 19.37
C ARG A 181 7.20 18.61 19.65
N MET A 182 6.18 18.95 18.87
CA MET A 182 5.37 20.13 19.15
C MET A 182 4.51 19.82 20.38
N ASP A 183 4.80 20.47 21.50
CA ASP A 183 3.94 20.41 22.69
C ASP A 183 2.67 21.22 22.40
N VAL A 184 1.62 20.51 22.02
CA VAL A 184 0.28 21.10 21.90
C VAL A 184 -0.32 21.09 23.30
N ASN A 185 -0.37 22.27 23.95
CA ASN A 185 -1.08 22.41 25.21
C ASN A 185 -2.53 21.96 25.01
N GLU A 186 -2.95 20.90 25.70
CA GLU A 186 -4.32 20.43 25.70
C GLU A 186 -5.21 21.52 26.29
N SER A 187 -5.97 22.21 25.43
CA SER A 187 -6.95 23.22 25.85
C SER A 187 -8.22 22.61 26.43
N VAL A 188 -8.34 21.27 26.40
CA VAL A 188 -9.49 20.51 26.89
C VAL A 188 -9.01 19.52 27.94
N PRO A 189 -9.47 19.62 29.20
CA PRO A 189 -9.12 18.67 30.25
C PRO A 189 -9.51 17.25 29.87
N LYS A 190 -8.61 16.28 30.10
CA LYS A 190 -8.94 14.86 29.99
C LYS A 190 -10.07 14.54 30.98
N HIS A 191 -11.22 14.11 30.47
CA HIS A 191 -12.26 13.48 31.28
C HIS A 191 -11.98 11.97 31.34
N ASP A 192 -11.78 11.45 32.54
CA ASP A 192 -11.60 10.02 32.78
C ASP A 192 -12.79 9.23 32.19
N GLY A 193 -12.49 8.25 31.34
CA GLY A 193 -13.49 7.34 30.76
C GLY A 193 -13.78 7.51 29.26
N ILE A 194 -13.27 8.56 28.60
CA ILE A 194 -13.31 8.64 27.14
C ILE A 194 -12.00 8.07 26.60
N GLY A 195 -12.09 6.82 26.15
CA GLY A 195 -10.95 6.03 25.71
C GLY A 195 -10.10 6.72 24.65
N LYS A 196 -8.80 6.44 24.69
CA LYS A 196 -7.84 6.77 23.63
C LYS A 196 -8.40 6.28 22.28
N MET A 197 -8.79 7.20 21.42
CA MET A 197 -8.61 7.00 19.98
C MET A 197 -7.29 7.69 19.67
N PHE A 198 -6.42 6.98 18.95
CA PHE A 198 -5.00 7.26 18.70
C PHE A 198 -4.08 6.81 19.85
#